data_AF-A0AAX1VXR8-F1
#
_entry.id   AF-A0AAX1VXR8-F1
#
_cell.length_a   1.000
_cell.length_b   1.000
_cell.length_c   1.000
_cell.angle_alpha   90.00
_cell.angle_beta   90.00
_cell.angle_gamma   90.00
#
_symmetry.space_group_name_H-M   'P 1'
#
loop_
_entity.id
_entity.type
_entity.pdbx_description
1 polymer ?
#
loop_
_entity_poly.entity_id
_entity_poly.type
_entity_poly.pdbx_seq_one_letter_code
_entity_poly.pdbx_strand_id
1 'polypeptide(L)'
;MQPNNHPAAPDSFENCRLEDLVTLHQAIAALGQAPDYTAVVEQRSALYDRMRDLYPTLISDEENSALNLLIGSMAETRKETLGI
;
A
#
# COMPACT_ATOMS: atom_id res chain seq x y z
N MET A 1 -29.81 6.42 9.01
CA MET A 1 -28.37 6.11 9.11
C MET A 1 -27.80 7.01 10.20
N GLN A 2 -27.39 6.44 11.33
CA GLN A 2 -26.69 7.22 12.36
C GLN A 2 -25.26 7.48 11.88
N PRO A 3 -24.73 8.72 12.00
CA PRO A 3 -23.30 8.94 11.82
C PRO A 3 -22.57 8.17 12.91
N ASN A 4 -21.69 7.24 12.52
CA ASN A 4 -20.76 6.59 13.43
C ASN A 4 -19.76 7.65 13.90
N ASN A 5 -20.11 8.39 14.95
CA ASN A 5 -19.25 9.36 15.63
C ASN A 5 -18.22 8.66 16.54
N HIS A 6 -17.68 7.51 16.12
CA HIS A 6 -16.56 6.95 16.85
C HIS A 6 -15.36 7.86 16.58
N PRO A 7 -14.74 8.47 17.61
CA PRO A 7 -13.55 9.25 17.37
C PRO A 7 -12.52 8.31 16.72
N ALA A 8 -11.99 8.74 15.58
CA ALA A 8 -10.90 8.07 14.92
C ALA A 8 -9.81 7.78 15.94
N ALA A 9 -9.26 6.56 15.91
CA ALA A 9 -8.13 6.22 16.78
C ALA A 9 -7.01 7.28 16.60
N PRO A 10 -6.22 7.60 17.63
CA PRO A 10 -5.18 8.64 17.54
C PRO A 10 -4.19 8.41 16.39
N ASP A 11 -4.00 7.15 16.02
CA ASP A 11 -3.19 6.60 14.94
C ASP A 11 -4.01 6.21 13.70
N SER A 12 -5.25 6.69 13.59
CA SER A 12 -6.07 6.56 12.38
C SER A 12 -5.50 7.42 11.26
N PHE A 13 -5.59 6.91 10.04
CA PHE A 13 -5.25 7.65 8.83
C PHE A 13 -6.08 8.94 8.66
N GLU A 14 -7.26 9.03 9.26
CA GLU A 14 -8.08 10.26 9.24
C GLU A 14 -7.40 11.43 9.98
N ASN A 15 -6.46 11.12 10.88
CA ASN A 15 -5.62 12.08 11.59
C ASN A 15 -4.23 12.25 10.94
N CYS A 16 -4.01 11.68 9.75
CA CYS A 16 -2.74 11.69 9.02
C CYS A 16 -2.26 13.13 8.76
N ARG A 17 -0.98 13.40 9.02
CA ARG A 17 -0.39 14.72 8.75
C ARG A 17 -0.18 14.86 7.25
N LEU A 18 -0.30 16.09 6.74
CA LEU A 18 -0.09 16.38 5.31
C LEU A 18 1.27 15.86 4.78
N GLU A 19 2.31 15.90 5.62
CA GLU A 19 3.64 15.39 5.32
C GLU A 19 3.67 13.88 5.02
N ASP A 20 2.89 13.11 5.78
CA ASP A 20 2.76 11.65 5.59
C ASP A 20 1.99 11.35 4.30
N LEU A 21 0.93 12.12 4.00
CA LEU A 21 0.20 12.03 2.72
C LEU A 21 1.08 12.35 1.52
N VAL A 22 1.89 13.41 1.59
CA VAL A 22 2.83 13.79 0.52
C VAL A 22 3.86 12.68 0.30
N THR A 23 4.36 12.10 1.40
CA THR A 23 5.32 11.00 1.34
C THR A 23 4.72 9.75 0.70
N LEU A 24 3.49 9.39 1.06
CA LEU A 24 2.76 8.27 0.45
C LEU A 24 2.60 8.50 -1.07
N HIS A 25 2.21 9.70 -1.48
CA HIS A 25 2.07 10.03 -2.91
C HIS A 25 3.40 9.92 -3.66
N GLN A 26 4.50 10.41 -3.07
CA GLN A 26 5.84 10.30 -3.67
C GLN A 26 6.29 8.85 -3.79
N ALA A 27 6.02 8.02 -2.78
CA ALA A 27 6.35 6.60 -2.82
C ALA A 27 5.54 5.85 -3.88
N ILE A 28 4.23 6.14 -4.02
CA ILE A 28 3.40 5.59 -5.10
C ILE A 28 3.94 6.02 -6.48
N ALA A 29 4.34 7.28 -6.64
CA ALA A 29 4.94 7.75 -7.88
C ALA A 29 6.27 7.03 -8.19
N ALA A 30 7.08 6.74 -7.17
CA ALA A 30 8.33 5.99 -7.32
C ALA A 30 8.10 4.56 -7.83
N LEU A 31 7.02 3.88 -7.39
CA LEU A 31 6.65 2.57 -7.92
C LEU A 31 6.40 2.59 -9.43
N GLY A 32 5.82 3.68 -9.95
CA GLY A 32 5.60 3.87 -11.39
C GLY A 32 6.88 4.16 -12.19
N GLN A 33 7.99 4.48 -11.51
CA GLN A 33 9.30 4.77 -12.11
C GLN A 33 10.31 3.63 -11.89
N ALA A 34 9.91 2.54 -11.22
CA ALA A 34 10.81 1.44 -10.91
C ALA A 34 11.32 0.76 -12.20
N PRO A 35 12.63 0.46 -12.28
CA PRO A 35 13.27 -0.01 -13.51
C PRO A 35 12.88 -1.45 -13.90
N ASP A 36 12.49 -2.27 -12.91
CA ASP A 36 12.13 -3.67 -13.11
C ASP A 36 11.12 -4.15 -12.05
N TYR A 37 10.61 -5.38 -12.23
CA TYR A 37 9.61 -5.97 -11.34
C TYR A 37 10.15 -6.20 -9.92
N THR A 38 11.42 -6.56 -9.76
CA THR A 38 12.03 -6.77 -8.44
C THR A 38 12.04 -5.47 -7.66
N ALA A 39 12.45 -4.37 -8.30
CA ALA A 39 12.43 -3.03 -7.71
C ALA A 39 11.02 -2.58 -7.33
N VAL A 40 10.00 -2.89 -8.14
CA VAL A 40 8.59 -2.64 -7.78
C VAL A 40 8.20 -3.40 -6.51
N VAL A 41 8.57 -4.68 -6.40
CA VAL A 41 8.24 -5.50 -5.23
C VAL A 41 8.92 -4.97 -3.97
N GLU A 42 10.22 -4.65 -4.04
CA GLU A 42 10.98 -4.12 -2.90
C GLU A 42 10.46 -2.76 -2.43
N GLN A 43 10.28 -1.81 -3.35
CA GLN A 43 9.78 -0.47 -3.02
C GLN A 43 8.35 -0.53 -2.49
N ARG A 44 7.53 -1.44 -3.01
CA ARG A 44 6.17 -1.66 -2.52
C ARG A 44 6.22 -2.20 -1.09
N SER A 45 7.02 -3.22 -0.81
CA SER A 45 7.14 -3.80 0.53
C SER A 45 7.53 -2.72 1.55
N ALA A 46 8.54 -1.91 1.23
CA ALA A 46 8.98 -0.81 2.08
C ALA A 46 7.87 0.25 2.32
N LEU A 47 7.03 0.52 1.31
CA LEU A 47 5.89 1.42 1.46
C LEU A 47 4.83 0.84 2.41
N TYR A 48 4.52 -0.45 2.29
CA TYR A 48 3.56 -1.11 3.18
C TYR A 48 4.06 -1.19 4.62
N ASP A 49 5.34 -1.53 4.83
CA ASP A 49 5.94 -1.55 6.16
C ASP A 49 5.84 -0.18 6.82
N ARG A 50 6.17 0.89 6.08
CA ARG A 50 6.05 2.27 6.57
C ARG A 50 4.62 2.67 6.89
N MET A 51 3.65 2.28 6.05
CA MET A 51 2.23 2.56 6.29
C MET A 51 1.69 1.79 7.48
N ARG A 52 2.15 0.56 7.71
CA ARG A 52 1.78 -0.26 8.87
C ARG A 52 2.37 0.30 10.17
N ASP A 53 3.60 0.80 10.13
CA ASP A 53 4.23 1.45 11.28
C ASP A 53 3.53 2.76 11.65
N LEU A 54 3.13 3.55 10.65
CA LEU A 54 2.47 4.85 10.87
C LEU A 54 0.98 4.72 11.20
N TYR A 55 0.29 3.75 10.59
CA TYR A 55 -1.15 3.56 10.70
C TYR A 55 -1.47 2.07 10.86
N PRO A 56 -1.19 1.48 12.04
CA PRO A 56 -1.32 0.04 12.27
C PRO A 56 -2.77 -0.47 12.15
N THR A 57 -3.75 0.44 12.23
CA THR A 57 -5.18 0.11 12.06
C THR A 57 -5.69 0.30 10.62
N LEU A 58 -4.85 0.80 9.71
CA LEU A 58 -5.29 1.16 8.35
C LEU A 58 -5.49 -0.07 7.45
N ILE A 59 -4.70 -1.12 7.65
CA ILE A 59 -4.74 -2.32 6.83
C ILE A 59 -4.73 -3.53 7.76
N SER A 60 -5.83 -4.28 7.75
CA SER A 60 -5.90 -5.57 8.45
C SER A 60 -4.96 -6.60 7.83
N ASP A 61 -4.55 -7.61 8.60
CA ASP A 61 -3.73 -8.71 8.08
C ASP A 61 -4.41 -9.45 6.91
N GLU A 62 -5.74 -9.48 6.89
CA GLU A 62 -6.55 -10.05 5.82
C GLU A 62 -6.47 -9.22 4.53
N GLU A 63 -6.64 -7.89 4.62
CA GLU A 63 -6.49 -6.98 3.47
C GLU A 63 -5.06 -7.02 2.91
N ASN A 64 -4.05 -7.08 3.78
CA ASN A 64 -2.65 -7.23 3.36
C ASN A 64 -2.41 -8.57 2.62
N SER A 65 -3.01 -9.65 3.11
CA SER A 65 -2.93 -10.97 2.48
C SER A 65 -3.60 -10.98 1.11
N ALA A 66 -4.80 -10.41 1.00
CA ALA A 66 -5.56 -10.31 -0.25
C ALA A 66 -4.81 -9.48 -1.31
N LEU A 67 -4.17 -8.38 -0.90
CA LEU A 67 -3.34 -7.58 -1.78
C LEU A 67 -2.14 -8.36 -2.33
N ASN A 68 -1.42 -9.08 -1.47
CA ASN A 68 -0.26 -9.86 -1.92
C ASN A 68 -0.65 -10.92 -2.95
N LEU A 69 -1.82 -11.55 -2.79
CA LEU A 69 -2.38 -12.47 -3.79
C LEU A 69 -2.70 -11.76 -5.12
N LEU A 70 -3.35 -10.59 -5.07
CA LEU A 70 -3.69 -9.80 -6.26
C LEU A 70 -2.42 -9.45 -7.05
N ILE A 71 -1.37 -9.03 -6.35
CA ILE A 71 -0.12 -8.63 -7.02
C ILE A 71 0.62 -9.84 -7.58
N GLY A 72 0.60 -10.98 -6.89
CA GLY A 72 1.09 -12.25 -7.43
C GLY A 72 0.39 -12.57 -8.76
N SER A 73 -0.94 -12.49 -8.78
CA SER A 73 -1.74 -12.72 -9.99
C SER A 73 -1.41 -11.73 -11.11
N MET A 74 -1.28 -10.43 -10.82
CA MET A 74 -0.93 -9.42 -11.83
C MET A 74 0.47 -9.66 -12.42
N ALA A 75 1.42 -10.12 -11.59
CA ALA A 75 2.76 -10.47 -12.03
C ALA A 75 2.77 -11.70 -12.96
N GLU A 76 1.97 -12.71 -12.63
CA GLU A 76 1.74 -13.89 -13.46
C GLU A 76 1.17 -13.48 -14.82
N THR A 77 0.09 -12.69 -14.84
CA THR A 77 -0.52 -12.18 -16.07
C THR A 77 0.45 -11.34 -16.90
N ARG A 78 1.32 -10.55 -16.25
CA ARG A 78 2.36 -9.79 -16.95
C ARG A 78 3.39 -10.71 -17.59
N LYS A 79 3.83 -11.78 -16.91
CA LYS A 79 4.75 -12.78 -17.48
C LYS A 79 4.12 -13.47 -18.69
N GLU A 80 2.87 -13.94 -18.54
CA GLU A 80 2.10 -14.54 -19.63
C GLU A 80 1.98 -13.61 -20.85
N THR A 81 1.68 -12.33 -20.61
CA THR A 81 1.56 -11.32 -21.68
C THR A 81 2.89 -11.05 -22.38
N LEU A 82 4.00 -11.09 -21.65
CA LEU A 82 5.35 -10.86 -22.18
C LEU A 82 5.99 -12.13 -22.79
N GLY A 83 5.39 -13.31 -22.60
CA GLY A 83 5.87 -14.58 -23.15
C GLY A 83 7.17 -15.09 -22.53
N ILE A 84 7.44 -14.73 -21.27
CA ILE A 84 8.63 -15.11 -20.48
C ILE A 84 8.27 -16.03 -19.32
#